data_AF-A0A3M2CBM2-F1
#
_entry.id   AF-A0A3M2CBM2-F1
#
_cell.length_a   1.000
_cell.length_b   1.000
_cell.length_c   1.000
_cell.angle_alpha   90.00
_cell.angle_beta   90.00
_cell.angle_gamma   90.00
#
_symmetry.space_group_name_H-M   'P 1'
#
loop_
_entity.id
_entity.type
_entity.pdbx_description
1 polymer ?
#
loop_
_entity_poly.entity_id
_entity_poly.type
_entity_poly.pdbx_seq_one_letter_code
_entity_poly.pdbx_strand_id
1 'polypeptide(L)' 'MDDVIRSEPWLLIPLIAIVGGFSVAIISTIVCTIGKIAKTRAYEQSRREIAAYIAEGSMSPEEGERILDKKA' A
#
# COMPACT_ATOMS: atom_id res chain seq x y z
N MET A 1 -28.58 1.33 -26.21
CA MET A 1 -27.11 1.45 -26.00
C MET A 1 -26.38 0.83 -27.18
N ASP A 2 -26.84 -0.35 -27.60
CA ASP A 2 -26.29 -1.15 -28.70
C ASP A 2 -26.39 -0.46 -30.07
N ASP A 3 -27.45 0.34 -30.28
CA ASP A 3 -27.68 1.07 -31.53
C ASP A 3 -26.70 2.25 -31.73
N VAL A 4 -26.26 2.88 -30.64
CA VAL A 4 -25.28 4.00 -30.69
C VAL A 4 -23.89 3.46 -31.03
N ILE A 5 -23.52 2.32 -30.45
CA ILE A 5 -22.23 1.66 -30.72
C ILE A 5 -22.14 1.18 -32.18
N ARG A 6 -23.25 0.71 -32.75
CA ARG A 6 -23.30 0.33 -34.18
C ARG A 6 -23.22 1.52 -35.12
N SER A 7 -23.72 2.69 -34.71
CA SER A 7 -23.76 3.90 -35.53
C SER A 7 -22.43 4.66 -35.52
N GLU A 8 -21.75 4.74 -34.37
CA GLU A 8 -20.46 5.42 -34.23
C GLU A 8 -19.43 4.57 -33.44
N PRO A 9 -18.82 3.56 -34.08
CA PRO A 9 -17.91 2.62 -33.42
C PRO A 9 -16.65 3.28 -32.83
N TRP A 10 -16.29 4.48 -33.31
CA TRP A 10 -15.16 5.26 -32.83
C TRP A 10 -15.29 5.70 -31.36
N LEU A 11 -16.52 5.81 -30.84
CA LEU A 11 -16.78 6.18 -29.44
C LEU A 11 -16.42 5.08 -28.42
N LEU A 12 -16.19 3.85 -28.88
CA LEU A 12 -15.77 2.75 -28.01
C LEU A 12 -14.38 2.99 -27.39
N ILE A 13 -13.47 3.60 -28.15
CA ILE A 13 -12.09 3.85 -27.71
C ILE A 13 -12.04 4.78 -26.49
N PRO A 14 -12.64 5.99 -26.51
CA PRO A 14 -12.64 6.85 -25.32
C PRO A 14 -13.43 6.24 -24.16
N LEU A 15 -14.51 5.50 -24.43
CA LEU A 15 -15.29 4.82 -23.40
C LEU A 15 -14.46 3.77 -22.64
N ILE A 16 -13.74 2.91 -23.36
CA ILE A 16 -12.85 1.90 -22.77
C ILE A 16 -11.70 2.56 -22.02
N ALA A 17 -11.13 3.65 -22.56
CA ALA A 17 -10.05 4.38 -21.89
C ALA A 17 -10.50 4.97 -20.55
N ILE A 18 -11.71 5.53 -20.48
CA ILE A 18 -12.28 6.07 -19.25
C ILE A 18 -12.53 4.93 -18.24
N VAL A 19 -13.30 3.92 -18.62
CA VAL A 19 -13.67 2.82 -17.72
C VAL A 19 -12.43 2.04 -17.26
N GLY A 20 -11.51 1.75 -18.18
CA GLY A 20 -10.25 1.08 -17.89
C GLY A 20 -9.35 1.92 -16.99
N GLY A 21 -9.21 3.22 -17.28
CA GLY A 21 -8.41 4.15 -16.49
C GLY A 21 -8.90 4.25 -15.04
N PHE A 22 -10.21 4.42 -14.83
CA PHE A 22 -10.79 4.44 -13.49
C PHE A 22 -10.59 3.13 -12.75
N SER A 23 -10.75 1.99 -13.43
CA SER A 23 -10.55 0.67 -12.82
C SER A 23 -9.11 0.51 -12.31
N VAL A 24 -8.11 0.87 -13.11
CA VAL A 24 -6.69 0.82 -12.72
C VAL A 24 -6.39 1.80 -11.57
N ALA A 25 -6.94 3.01 -11.62
CA ALA A 25 -6.76 4.01 -10.57
C ALA A 25 -7.30 3.52 -9.22
N ILE A 26 -8.49 2.92 -9.20
CA ILE A 26 -9.11 2.37 -7.99
C ILE A 26 -8.25 1.23 -7.43
N ILE A 27 -7.90 0.26 -8.27
CA ILE A 27 -7.11 -0.91 -7.84
C ILE A 27 -5.75 -0.47 -7.27
N SER A 28 -5.04 0.40 -7.98
CA SER A 28 -3.73 0.88 -7.54
C SER A 28 -3.79 1.66 -6.22
N THR A 29 -4.83 2.48 -6.03
CA THR A 29 -5.04 3.23 -4.80
C THR A 29 -5.26 2.31 -3.60
N ILE A 30 -6.09 1.27 -3.77
CA ILE A 30 -6.36 0.28 -2.72
C ILE A 30 -5.07 -0.46 -2.36
N VAL A 31 -4.34 -0.99 -3.34
CA VAL A 31 -3.10 -1.73 -3.12
C VAL A 31 -2.05 -0.85 -2.42
N CYS A 32 -1.89 0.40 -2.87
CA CYS A 32 -0.96 1.36 -2.26
C CYS A 32 -1.33 1.64 -0.80
N THR A 33 -2.62 1.82 -0.52
CA THR A 33 -3.12 2.09 0.85
C THR A 33 -2.88 0.90 1.77
N ILE A 34 -3.19 -0.32 1.33
CA ILE A 34 -2.92 -1.54 2.10
C ILE A 34 -1.43 -1.68 2.37
N GLY A 35 -0.58 -1.43 1.38
CA GLY A 35 0.87 -1.46 1.54
C GLY A 35 1.39 -0.48 2.59
N LYS A 36 0.85 0.74 2.62
CA LYS A 36 1.19 1.74 3.65
C LYS A 36 0.76 1.28 5.05
N ILE A 37 -0.47 0.78 5.18
CA ILE A 37 -0.99 0.27 6.46
C ILE A 37 -0.12 -0.88 6.98
N ALA A 38 0.22 -1.83 6.11
CA ALA A 38 1.05 -2.98 6.47
C ALA A 38 2.43 -2.55 6.95
N LYS A 39 3.08 -1.60 6.25
CA LYS A 39 4.38 -1.04 6.65
C LYS A 39 4.32 -0.35 8.01
N THR A 40 3.31 0.49 8.25
CA THR A 40 3.13 1.17 9.53
C THR A 40 2.89 0.17 10.67
N ARG A 41 2.05 -0.85 10.43
CA ARG A 41 1.81 -1.91 11.42
C ARG A 41 3.08 -2.69 11.74
N ALA A 42 3.83 -3.10 10.72
CA ALA A 42 5.09 -3.82 10.90
C ALA A 42 6.09 -2.98 11.71
N TYR A 43 6.21 -1.69 11.41
CA TYR A 43 7.09 -0.78 12.15
C TYR A 43 6.69 -0.65 13.62
N GLU A 44 5.40 -0.43 13.90
CA GLU A 44 4.90 -0.34 15.27
C GLU A 44 5.03 -1.68 16.02
N GLN A 45 4.85 -2.81 15.34
CA GLN A 45 5.05 -4.13 15.92
C GLN A 45 6.53 -4.34 16.27
N SER A 46 7.45 -4.07 15.35
CA SER A 46 8.90 -4.18 15.61
C SER A 46 9.34 -3.30 16.79
N ARG A 47 8.80 -2.08 16.93
CA ARG A 47 9.08 -1.23 18.10
C ARG A 47 8.61 -1.84 19.42
N ARG A 48 7.44 -2.49 19.42
CA ARG A 48 6.90 -3.18 20.60
C ARG A 48 7.72 -4.41 20.96
N GLU A 49 8.14 -5.18 19.97
CA GLU A 49 9.00 -6.34 20.15
C GLU A 49 10.37 -5.94 20.71
N ILE A 50 11.00 -4.89 20.16
CA ILE A 50 12.25 -4.34 20.70
C ILE A 50 12.08 -3.91 22.16
N ALA A 51 11.00 -3.22 22.50
CA ALA A 51 10.73 -2.82 23.88
C ALA A 51 10.56 -4.03 24.81
N ALA A 52 9.90 -5.10 24.35
CA ALA A 52 9.76 -6.34 25.09
C ALA A 52 11.12 -7.03 25.31
N TYR A 53 11.96 -7.13 24.27
CA TYR A 53 13.30 -7.72 24.38
C TYR A 53 14.21 -6.94 25.33
N ILE A 54 14.10 -5.61 25.37
CA ILE A 54 14.81 -4.79 26.35
C ILE A 54 14.29 -5.06 27.77
N ALA A 55 12.96 -5.14 27.96
CA ALA A 55 12.36 -5.42 29.26
C ALA A 55 12.68 -6.84 29.78
N GLU A 56 12.81 -7.81 28.88
CA GLU A 56 13.24 -9.18 29.17
C GLU A 56 14.76 -9.29 29.40
N GLY A 57 15.52 -8.25 29.04
CA GLY A 57 16.99 -8.22 29.13
C GLY A 57 17.70 -9.03 28.05
N SER A 58 16.99 -9.46 27.01
CA SER A 58 17.56 -10.20 25.87
C SER A 58 18.15 -9.30 24.78
N MET A 59 17.94 -7.97 24.89
CA MET A 59 18.52 -6.94 24.02
C MET A 59 18.93 -5.72 24.85
N SER A 60 20.08 -5.11 24.56
CA SER A 60 20.48 -3.87 25.23
C SER A 60 19.74 -2.65 24.65
N PRO A 61 19.48 -1.59 25.44
CA PRO A 61 18.88 -0.36 24.94
C PRO A 61 19.63 0.27 23.76
N GLU A 62 20.97 0.24 23.80
CA GLU A 62 21.84 0.76 22.74
C GLU A 62 21.73 -0.06 21.45
N GLU A 63 21.52 -1.37 21.58
CA GLU A 63 21.26 -2.24 20.44
C GLU A 63 19.88 -1.98 19.82
N GLY A 64 18.85 -1.79 20.66
CA GLY A 64 17.53 -1.37 20.22
C GLY A 64 17.54 -0.03 19.49
N GLU A 65 18.27 0.97 20.00
CA GLU A 65 18.45 2.27 19.36
C GLU A 65 19.04 2.12 17.95
N ARG A 66 20.10 1.33 17.79
CA ARG A 66 20.74 1.08 16.49
C ARG A 66 19.82 0.39 15.48
N ILE A 67 18.90 -0.47 15.94
CA ILE A 67 17.91 -1.13 15.07
C ILE A 67 16.85 -0.13 14.62
N LEU A 68 16.40 0.77 15.51
CA LEU A 68 15.40 1.79 15.20
C LEU A 68 15.95 2.92 14.32
N ASP A 69 17.24 3.24 14.44
CA ASP A 69 17.90 4.30 13.66
C ASP A 69 18.25 3.85 12.23
N LYS A 70 18.21 2.54 11.94
CA LYS A 70 18.27 2.07 10.56
C LYS A 70 16.99 2.50 9.83
N LYS A 71 17.09 3.61 9.09
CA LYS A 71 16.07 4.03 8.14
C LYS A 71 15.72 2.86 7.20
N ALA A 72 14.46 2.43 7.26
CA ALA A 72 13.85 1.51 6.30
C ALA A 72 13.66 2.16 4.93
#